data_AF-A0AAV1WVR4-F1
#
_entry.id   AF-A0AAV1WVR4-F1
#
_cell.length_a   1.000
_cell.length_b   1.000
_cell.length_c   1.000
_cell.angle_alpha   90.00
_cell.angle_beta   90.00
_cell.angle_gamma   90.00
#
_symmetry.space_group_name_H-M   'P 1'
#
loop_
_entity.id
_entity.type
_entity.pdbx_description
1 polymer ?
#
loop_
_entity_poly.entity_id
_entity_poly.type
_entity_poly.pdbx_seq_one_letter_code
_entity_poly.pdbx_strand_id
1 'polypeptide(L)'
;MRVLLEVAILGSPLAQKRALILLPWLKDQKETKMGPHSGPQILRSALGSLVNPRETKEEKRMMKNLVKESLHRIMLTMNSVSSMRNELAK
;
A
#
# COMPACT_ATOMS: atom_id res chain seq x y z
N MET A 1 -2.99 -17.78 10.70
CA MET A 1 -4.48 -17.68 10.82
C MET A 1 -4.93 -17.48 12.25
N ARG A 2 -4.47 -18.30 13.21
CA ARG A 2 -4.94 -18.24 14.61
C ARG A 2 -4.62 -16.91 15.32
N VAL A 3 -3.39 -16.42 15.18
CA VAL A 3 -2.95 -15.14 15.80
C VAL A 3 -3.76 -13.93 15.35
N LEU A 4 -4.07 -13.81 14.05
CA LEU A 4 -4.81 -12.64 13.52
C LEU A 4 -6.27 -12.65 13.99
N LEU A 5 -6.86 -13.83 14.13
CA LEU A 5 -8.21 -13.99 14.69
C LEU A 5 -8.23 -13.65 16.18
N GLU A 6 -7.23 -14.09 16.94
CA GLU A 6 -7.07 -13.73 18.35
C GLU A 6 -6.93 -12.20 18.51
N VAL A 7 -6.16 -11.54 17.64
CA VAL A 7 -6.03 -10.07 17.63
C VAL A 7 -7.35 -9.37 17.24
N ALA A 8 -8.15 -9.96 16.36
CA ALA A 8 -9.45 -9.42 15.98
C ALA A 8 -10.48 -9.45 17.13
N ILE A 9 -10.33 -10.39 18.07
CA ILE A 9 -11.26 -10.59 19.20
C ILE A 9 -10.75 -9.90 20.47
N LEU A 10 -9.45 -10.02 20.77
CA LEU A 10 -8.86 -9.66 22.06
C LEU A 10 -7.90 -8.45 21.97
N GLY A 11 -7.63 -7.94 20.75
CA GLY A 11 -6.74 -6.80 20.56
C GLY A 11 -7.35 -5.48 21.03
N SER A 12 -6.56 -4.40 20.99
CA SER A 12 -7.09 -3.04 21.17
C SER A 12 -8.08 -2.68 20.05
N PRO A 13 -9.01 -1.72 20.24
CA PRO A 13 -10.00 -1.38 19.21
C PRO A 13 -9.39 -1.04 17.83
N LEU A 14 -8.19 -0.43 17.81
CA LEU A 14 -7.45 -0.15 16.58
C LEU A 14 -6.85 -1.42 15.96
N ALA A 15 -6.29 -2.31 16.77
CA ALA A 15 -5.75 -3.59 16.32
C ALA A 15 -6.85 -4.51 15.78
N GLN A 16 -8.01 -4.54 16.43
CA GLN A 16 -9.19 -5.28 15.97
C GLN A 16 -9.67 -4.80 14.60
N LYS A 17 -9.85 -3.48 14.42
CA LYS A 17 -10.23 -2.90 13.12
C LYS A 17 -9.26 -3.29 12.01
N ARG A 18 -7.95 -3.27 12.29
CA ARG A 18 -6.92 -3.66 11.31
C ARG A 18 -6.94 -5.16 11.03
N ALA A 19 -7.11 -6.00 12.06
CA ALA A 19 -7.17 -7.44 11.91
C ALA A 19 -8.39 -7.90 11.09
N LEU A 20 -9.54 -7.24 11.26
CA LEU A 20 -10.74 -7.53 10.47
C LEU A 20 -10.58 -7.23 8.97
N ILE A 21 -9.76 -6.25 8.58
CA ILE A 21 -9.45 -5.96 7.17
C ILE A 21 -8.50 -7.02 6.58
N LEU A 22 -7.56 -7.50 7.39
CA LEU A 22 -6.53 -8.46 6.95
C LEU A 22 -7.04 -9.91 6.90
N LEU A 23 -8.05 -10.26 7.68
CA LEU A 23 -8.62 -11.62 7.73
C LEU A 23 -9.19 -12.09 6.38
N PRO A 24 -10.04 -11.31 5.67
CA PRO A 24 -10.48 -11.64 4.32
C PRO A 24 -9.32 -11.73 3.33
N TRP A 25 -8.37 -10.79 3.40
CA TRP A 25 -7.22 -10.76 2.48
C TRP A 25 -6.36 -12.03 2.60
N LEU A 26 -6.20 -12.55 3.81
CA LEU A 26 -5.46 -13.77 4.08
C LEU A 26 -6.25 -15.03 3.72
N LYS A 27 -7.59 -14.99 3.83
CA LYS A 27 -8.47 -16.06 3.35
C LYS A 27 -8.39 -16.16 1.83
N ASP A 28 -8.50 -15.04 1.14
CA ASP A 28 -8.39 -14.97 -0.32
C ASP A 28 -7.04 -15.51 -0.78
N GLN A 29 -5.94 -15.20 -0.08
CA GLN A 29 -4.59 -15.68 -0.41
C GLN A 29 -4.45 -17.22 -0.48
N LYS A 30 -5.32 -17.99 0.18
CA LYS A 30 -5.30 -19.47 0.13
C LYS A 30 -6.16 -20.06 -0.99
N GLU A 31 -7.17 -19.34 -1.46
CA GLU A 31 -8.12 -19.79 -2.50
C GLU A 31 -7.87 -19.14 -3.86
N THR A 32 -7.15 -18.01 -3.92
CA THR A 32 -6.88 -17.30 -5.16
C THR A 32 -5.62 -17.85 -5.85
N LYS A 33 -5.86 -18.71 -6.83
CA LYS A 33 -5.17 -18.59 -8.13
C LYS A 33 -5.46 -17.17 -8.63
N MET A 34 -4.72 -16.19 -8.15
CA MET A 34 -5.10 -14.79 -8.33
C MET A 34 -4.90 -14.39 -9.79
N GLY A 35 -6.02 -14.09 -10.45
CA GLY A 35 -6.02 -13.23 -11.63
C GLY A 35 -5.34 -11.89 -11.31
N PRO A 36 -4.92 -11.14 -12.34
CA PRO A 36 -3.96 -10.03 -12.24
C PRO A 36 -4.37 -8.95 -11.24
N HIS A 37 -4.00 -9.11 -9.97
CA HIS A 37 -4.33 -8.18 -8.89
C HIS A 37 -3.26 -7.09 -8.71
N SER A 38 -3.72 -5.97 -8.19
CA SER A 38 -3.19 -4.60 -8.13
C SER A 38 -1.78 -4.41 -7.52
N GLY A 39 -0.76 -5.01 -8.12
CA GLY A 39 0.62 -4.54 -8.06
C GLY A 39 1.10 -4.12 -9.45
N PRO A 40 2.22 -3.37 -9.59
CA PRO A 40 2.78 -3.06 -10.90
C PRO A 40 3.10 -4.37 -11.62
N GLN A 41 2.25 -4.74 -12.58
CA GLN A 41 2.33 -5.96 -13.33
C GLN A 41 3.36 -5.81 -14.46
N ILE A 42 4.60 -5.45 -14.08
CA ILE A 42 5.63 -5.04 -15.02
C ILE A 42 6.22 -6.26 -15.76
N LEU A 43 6.02 -7.49 -15.27
CA LEU A 43 6.82 -8.62 -15.75
C LEU A 43 6.10 -9.66 -16.63
N ARG A 44 4.77 -9.77 -16.61
CA ARG A 44 4.08 -10.88 -17.32
C ARG A 44 3.35 -10.48 -18.60
N SER A 45 3.14 -9.20 -18.84
CA SER A 45 2.52 -8.72 -20.10
C SER A 45 3.54 -8.46 -21.21
N ALA A 46 4.84 -8.54 -20.92
CA ALA A 46 5.92 -8.16 -21.84
C ALA A 46 6.29 -9.21 -22.90
N LEU A 47 5.68 -10.41 -22.90
CA LEU A 47 5.96 -11.42 -23.92
C LEU A 47 4.99 -11.37 -25.12
N GLY A 48 3.90 -10.60 -25.04
CA GLY A 48 2.80 -10.69 -26.01
C GLY A 48 2.50 -9.46 -26.86
N SER A 49 3.04 -8.27 -26.56
CA SER A 49 2.76 -7.09 -27.37
C SER A 49 3.93 -6.12 -27.38
N LEU A 50 4.20 -5.62 -28.57
CA LEU A 50 5.30 -4.77 -29.00
C LEU A 50 5.23 -3.40 -28.29
N VAL A 51 5.58 -3.35 -27.00
CA VAL A 51 5.58 -2.09 -26.24
C VAL A 51 6.83 -1.29 -26.59
N ASN A 52 6.59 -0.15 -27.21
CA ASN A 52 7.57 0.85 -27.62
C ASN A 52 8.48 1.27 -26.44
N PRO A 53 9.80 1.09 -26.51
CA PRO A 53 10.71 1.36 -25.39
C PRO A 53 10.68 2.82 -24.91
N ARG A 54 10.24 3.75 -25.76
CA ARG A 54 10.15 5.19 -25.43
C ARG A 54 9.02 5.50 -24.45
N GLU A 55 7.86 4.84 -24.60
CA GLU A 55 6.69 4.99 -23.73
C GLU A 55 7.00 4.49 -22.32
N THR A 56 7.72 3.36 -22.20
CA THR A 56 8.11 2.82 -20.88
C THR A 56 9.03 3.75 -20.08
N LYS A 57 9.83 4.60 -20.73
CA LYS A 57 10.74 5.53 -20.05
C LYS A 57 10.01 6.75 -19.52
N GLU A 58 9.02 7.23 -20.28
CA GLU A 58 8.17 8.36 -19.90
C GLU A 58 7.21 7.97 -18.78
N GLU A 59 6.59 6.80 -18.86
CA GLU A 59 5.77 6.23 -17.79
C GLU A 59 6.57 6.06 -16.49
N LYS A 60 7.80 5.53 -16.58
CA LYS A 60 8.71 5.43 -15.41
C LYS A 60 9.07 6.79 -14.84
N ARG A 61 9.21 7.84 -15.67
CA ARG A 61 9.48 9.20 -15.20
C ARG A 61 8.27 9.79 -14.48
N MET A 62 7.08 9.64 -15.05
CA MET A 62 5.82 10.07 -14.43
C MET A 62 5.59 9.38 -13.09
N MET A 63 5.82 8.06 -13.03
CA MET A 63 5.73 7.28 -11.80
C MET A 63 6.69 7.80 -10.72
N LYS A 64 7.95 8.05 -11.07
CA LYS A 64 8.95 8.59 -10.11
C LYS A 64 8.55 9.96 -9.58
N ASN A 65 8.01 10.84 -10.43
CA ASN A 65 7.56 12.17 -10.02
C ASN A 65 6.37 12.09 -9.07
N LEU A 66 5.38 11.25 -9.38
CA LEU A 66 4.21 11.04 -8.52
C LEU A 66 4.59 10.50 -7.14
N VAL A 67 5.48 9.50 -7.10
CA VAL A 67 6.00 8.95 -5.83
C VAL A 67 6.74 10.01 -5.02
N LYS A 68 7.60 10.81 -5.68
CA LYS A 68 8.33 11.91 -5.03
C LYS A 68 7.38 12.93 -4.41
N GLU A 69 6.34 13.35 -5.14
CA GLU A 69 5.34 14.29 -4.63
C GLU A 69 4.54 13.71 -3.47
N SER A 70 4.14 12.44 -3.55
CA SER A 70 3.42 11.76 -2.47
C SER A 70 4.24 11.71 -1.18
N LEU A 71 5.51 11.31 -1.27
CA LEU A 71 6.43 11.28 -0.13
C LEU A 71 6.66 12.67 0.47
N HIS A 72 6.82 13.67 -0.37
CA HIS A 72 6.97 15.05 0.08
C HIS A 72 5.73 15.54 0.85
N ARG A 73 4.52 15.26 0.33
CA ARG A 73 3.27 15.60 1.02
C ARG A 73 3.16 14.89 2.37
N ILE A 74 3.47 13.59 2.42
CA ILE A 74 3.46 12.80 3.65
C ILE A 74 4.42 13.39 4.68
N MET A 75 5.64 13.76 4.29
CA MET A 75 6.61 14.42 5.17
C MET A 75 6.07 15.74 5.73
N LEU A 76 5.49 16.60 4.88
CA LEU A 76 4.91 17.87 5.32
C LEU A 76 3.77 17.66 6.31
N THR A 77 2.88 16.70 6.05
CA THR A 77 1.79 16.36 6.96
C THR A 77 2.33 15.85 8.30
N MET A 78 3.35 14.98 8.29
CA MET A 78 3.96 14.48 9.52
C MET A 78 4.66 15.59 10.32
N ASN A 79 5.33 16.53 9.65
CA ASN A 79 5.97 17.67 10.31
C ASN A 79 4.92 18.60 10.95
N SER A 80 3.82 18.89 10.24
CA SER A 80 2.71 19.68 10.78
C SER A 80 2.08 19.03 12.00
N VAL A 81 1.78 17.72 11.93
CA VAL A 81 1.24 16.95 13.07
C VAL A 81 2.19 16.94 14.25
N SER A 82 3.50 16.81 14.00
CA SER A 82 4.52 16.83 15.06
C SER A 82 4.61 18.20 15.74
N SER A 83 4.48 19.29 14.98
CA SER A 83 4.43 20.65 15.52
C SER A 83 3.23 20.87 16.43
N MET A 84 2.02 20.49 15.97
CA MET A 84 0.80 20.58 16.79
C MET A 84 0.91 19.73 18.07
N ARG A 85 1.52 18.55 17.99
CA ARG A 85 1.74 17.69 19.16
C ARG A 85 2.68 18.32 20.19
N ASN A 86 3.71 19.04 19.74
CA ASN A 86 4.65 19.72 20.63
C ASN A 86 4.04 20.96 21.30
N GLU A 87 3.11 21.65 20.64
CA GLU A 87 2.35 22.76 21.24
C GLU A 87 1.39 22.29 22.32
N LEU A 88 0.75 21.13 22.14
CA LEU A 88 -0.13 20.52 23.15
C LEU A 88 0.63 19.98 24.38
N ALA A 89 1.93 19.73 24.25
CA ALA A 89 2.79 19.21 25.31
C ALA A 89 3.46 20.29 26.17
N LYS A 90 3.18 21.57 25.89
CA LYS A 90 3.55 22.74 26.72
C LYS A 90 2.40 23.13 27.64
#